data_AF-A0AAE8G2T8-F1
#
_entry.id   AF-A0AAE8G2T8-F1
#
_cell.length_a   1.000
_cell.length_b   1.000
_cell.length_c   1.000
_cell.angle_alpha   90.00
_cell.angle_beta   90.00
_cell.angle_gamma   90.00
#
_symmetry.space_group_name_H-M   'P 1'
#
loop_
_entity.id
_entity.type
_entity.pdbx_description
1 polymer ?
#
loop_
_entity_poly.entity_id
_entity_poly.type
_entity_poly.pdbx_seq_one_letter_code
_entity_poly.pdbx_strand_id
1 'polypeptide(L)'
;MNNLRQFLSFKHQEFLEKKKLFFLAAKPTNNGNGVKVSLLILEDKTSYQNEKNNLGEQLLVTVANKTVDDFISFIPLKTECKVINVVKASIYGDYQNQLSIHADVVAVNYEGDKK
;
A
#
# COMPACT_ATOMS: atom_id res chain seq x y z
N MET A 1 13.92 13.08 -26.20
CA MET A 1 12.45 12.88 -26.36
C MET A 1 11.76 13.46 -25.13
N ASN A 2 10.77 14.33 -25.33
CA ASN A 2 9.93 14.84 -24.24
C ASN A 2 8.88 13.78 -23.88
N ASN A 3 8.42 13.73 -22.63
CA ASN A 3 7.38 12.81 -22.13
C ASN A 3 7.76 11.33 -21.96
N LEU A 4 9.04 10.96 -21.93
CA LEU A 4 9.43 9.55 -21.71
C LEU A 4 9.02 8.98 -20.34
N ARG A 5 8.80 9.85 -19.34
CA ARG A 5 8.39 9.45 -17.98
C ARG A 5 7.09 8.63 -17.96
N GLN A 6 6.19 8.81 -18.92
CA GLN A 6 4.94 8.04 -18.99
C GLN A 6 5.15 6.56 -19.32
N PHE A 7 6.29 6.21 -19.88
CA PHE A 7 6.66 4.83 -20.21
C PHE A 7 7.42 4.15 -19.07
N LEU A 8 7.74 4.87 -17.98
CA LEU A 8 8.31 4.26 -16.78
C LEU A 8 7.22 3.46 -16.06
N SER A 9 7.47 2.18 -15.85
CA SER A 9 6.61 1.31 -15.05
C SER A 9 7.18 1.16 -13.65
N PHE A 10 6.32 1.32 -12.64
CA PHE A 10 6.70 1.04 -11.26
C PHE A 10 6.59 -0.46 -10.99
N LYS A 11 7.72 -1.08 -10.64
CA LYS A 11 7.81 -2.50 -10.27
C LYS A 11 7.30 -2.74 -8.85
N HIS A 12 6.00 -2.59 -8.66
CA HIS A 12 5.33 -2.68 -7.37
C HIS A 12 5.59 -3.99 -6.63
N GLN A 13 5.61 -5.13 -7.33
CA GLN A 13 5.87 -6.44 -6.71
C GLN A 13 7.25 -6.48 -6.02
N GLU A 14 8.31 -6.15 -6.76
CA GLU A 14 9.69 -6.10 -6.23
C GLU A 14 9.83 -5.11 -5.06
N PHE A 15 9.05 -4.01 -5.10
CA PHE A 15 9.03 -3.03 -4.01
C PHE A 15 8.37 -3.59 -2.76
N LEU A 16 7.16 -4.16 -2.88
CA LEU A 16 6.31 -4.60 -1.77
C LEU A 16 6.83 -5.88 -1.08
N GLU A 17 7.40 -6.83 -1.82
CA GLU A 17 7.92 -8.10 -1.25
C GLU A 17 9.03 -7.90 -0.21
N LYS A 18 9.73 -6.76 -0.28
CA LYS A 18 10.81 -6.41 0.63
C LYS A 18 10.35 -5.53 1.79
N LYS A 19 9.04 -5.38 1.98
CA LYS A 19 8.44 -4.54 3.03
C LYS A 19 7.65 -5.38 4.02
N LYS A 20 7.72 -5.01 5.29
CA LYS A 20 6.66 -5.36 6.26
C LYS A 20 5.78 -4.15 6.47
N LEU A 21 4.50 -4.33 6.16
CA LEU A 21 3.50 -3.28 6.20
C LEU A 21 2.58 -3.54 7.39
N PHE A 22 2.29 -2.49 8.16
CA PHE A 22 1.38 -2.60 9.31
C PHE A 22 0.22 -1.64 9.15
N PHE A 23 -0.98 -2.08 9.53
CA PHE A 23 -2.16 -1.25 9.49
C PHE A 23 -1.99 0.01 10.35
N LEU A 24 -2.51 1.14 9.88
CA LEU A 24 -2.64 2.38 10.66
C LEU A 24 -4.10 2.82 10.77
N ALA A 25 -4.78 2.92 9.64
CA ALA A 25 -6.16 3.40 9.59
C ALA A 25 -6.83 3.01 8.27
N ALA A 26 -8.16 2.95 8.30
CA ALA A 26 -9.03 2.86 7.14
C ALA A 26 -9.96 4.07 7.14
N LYS A 27 -10.09 4.75 6.01
CA LYS A 27 -11.01 5.88 5.82
C LYS A 27 -11.80 5.71 4.53
N PRO A 28 -13.09 6.08 4.48
CA PRO A 28 -13.83 6.04 3.22
C PRO A 28 -13.17 6.96 2.19
N THR A 29 -13.25 6.57 0.92
CA THR A 29 -12.85 7.47 -0.18
C THR A 29 -13.89 8.57 -0.36
N ASN A 30 -13.46 9.73 -0.88
CA ASN A 30 -14.34 10.89 -1.08
C ASN A 30 -15.53 10.60 -2.02
N ASN A 31 -15.38 9.64 -2.92
CA ASN A 31 -16.42 9.22 -3.87
C ASN A 31 -17.30 8.08 -3.34
N GLY A 32 -17.12 7.63 -2.10
CA GLY A 32 -17.89 6.55 -1.45
C GLY A 32 -17.63 5.14 -1.98
N ASN A 33 -16.89 4.98 -3.07
CA ASN A 33 -16.68 3.69 -3.74
C ASN A 33 -15.40 2.96 -3.27
N GLY A 34 -15.19 2.91 -1.95
CA GLY A 34 -14.10 2.16 -1.36
C GLY A 34 -13.49 2.79 -0.12
N VAL A 35 -12.34 2.24 0.28
CA VAL A 35 -11.59 2.66 1.46
C VAL A 35 -10.16 2.97 1.08
N LYS A 36 -9.64 4.08 1.62
CA LYS A 36 -8.21 4.36 1.64
C LYS A 36 -7.64 3.79 2.94
N VAL A 37 -6.82 2.75 2.80
CA VAL A 37 -6.10 2.09 3.88
C VAL A 37 -4.70 2.68 3.97
N SER A 38 -4.34 3.21 5.13
CA SER A 38 -3.00 3.66 5.47
C SER A 38 -2.22 2.52 6.10
N LEU A 39 -1.06 2.20 5.52
CA LEU A 39 -0.11 1.22 6.02
C LEU A 39 1.21 1.91 6.38
N LEU A 40 1.89 1.45 7.41
CA LEU A 40 3.23 1.89 7.80
C LEU A 40 4.28 0.87 7.38
N ILE A 41 5.37 1.33 6.79
CA ILE A 41 6.53 0.49 6.50
C ILE A 41 7.36 0.36 7.79
N LEU A 42 7.38 -0.84 8.39
CA LEU A 42 8.19 -1.14 9.58
C LEU A 42 9.41 -2.01 9.29
N GLU A 43 9.54 -2.53 8.08
CA GLU A 43 10.75 -3.18 7.59
C GLU A 43 10.91 -2.82 6.12
N ASP A 44 12.11 -2.42 5.72
CA ASP A 44 12.48 -2.17 4.32
C ASP A 44 13.82 -2.82 4.00
N LYS A 45 13.77 -3.92 3.25
CA LYS A 45 14.94 -4.69 2.80
C LYS A 45 15.37 -4.36 1.37
N THR A 46 14.86 -3.27 0.79
CA THR A 46 15.31 -2.84 -0.54
C THR A 46 16.68 -2.17 -0.44
N SER A 47 17.61 -2.61 -1.29
CA SER A 47 18.88 -1.91 -1.49
C SER A 47 18.66 -0.74 -2.44
N TYR A 48 18.64 0.48 -1.90
CA TYR A 48 18.62 1.71 -2.69
C TYR A 48 20.03 2.11 -3.11
N GLN A 49 20.15 2.99 -4.10
CA GLN A 49 21.45 3.54 -4.54
C GLN A 49 21.98 4.63 -3.59
N ASN A 50 21.26 4.92 -2.50
CA ASN A 50 21.61 5.92 -1.50
C ASN A 50 21.39 5.36 -0.08
N GLU A 51 21.77 6.11 0.93
CA GLU A 51 21.69 5.70 2.34
C GLU A 51 20.26 5.77 2.93
N LYS A 52 19.27 6.25 2.15
CA LYS A 52 17.89 6.40 2.61
C LYS A 52 17.05 5.18 2.21
N ASN A 53 16.11 4.79 3.07
CA ASN A 53 15.08 3.81 2.79
C ASN A 53 13.70 4.39 3.11
N ASN A 54 12.64 3.59 3.00
CA ASN A 54 11.27 4.04 3.28
C ASN A 54 10.77 3.60 4.67
N LEU A 55 11.67 3.27 5.60
CA LEU A 55 11.28 2.89 6.95
C LEU A 55 10.56 4.07 7.64
N GLY A 56 9.39 3.81 8.20
CA GLY A 56 8.55 4.83 8.85
C GLY A 56 7.65 5.62 7.88
N GLU A 57 7.76 5.41 6.57
CA GLU A 57 6.89 6.04 5.59
C GLU A 57 5.52 5.37 5.52
N GLN A 58 4.49 6.15 5.17
CA GLN A 58 3.14 5.66 4.97
C GLN A 58 2.88 5.30 3.51
N LEU A 59 2.26 4.13 3.31
CA LEU A 59 1.73 3.71 2.04
C LEU A 59 0.20 3.80 2.06
N LEU A 60 -0.37 4.50 1.07
CA LEU A 60 -1.81 4.64 0.91
C LEU A 60 -2.32 3.69 -0.18
N VAL A 61 -3.20 2.77 0.20
CA VAL A 61 -3.81 1.80 -0.72
C VAL A 61 -5.31 2.07 -0.82
N THR A 62 -5.81 2.22 -2.04
CA THR A 62 -7.25 2.35 -2.30
C THR A 62 -7.82 0.96 -2.58
N VAL A 63 -8.70 0.51 -1.71
CA VAL A 63 -9.40 -0.78 -1.80
C VAL A 63 -10.83 -0.53 -2.27
N ALA A 64 -11.17 -1.04 -3.45
CA ALA A 64 -12.50 -0.86 -4.03
C ALA A 64 -13.52 -1.82 -3.40
N ASN A 65 -14.81 -1.47 -3.45
CA ASN A 65 -15.93 -2.33 -3.02
C ASN A 65 -15.81 -2.86 -1.57
N LYS A 66 -15.19 -2.07 -0.69
CA LYS A 66 -15.01 -2.33 0.74
C LYS A 66 -15.44 -1.13 1.56
N THR A 67 -15.78 -1.36 2.82
CA THR A 67 -16.10 -0.33 3.80
C THR A 67 -15.08 -0.35 4.95
N VAL A 68 -15.11 0.67 5.81
CA VAL A 68 -14.20 0.73 6.96
C VAL A 68 -14.40 -0.48 7.89
N ASP A 69 -15.63 -1.02 7.96
CA ASP A 69 -15.98 -2.16 8.81
C ASP A 69 -15.27 -3.46 8.39
N ASP A 70 -14.93 -3.62 7.10
CA ASP A 70 -14.10 -4.73 6.62
C ASP A 70 -12.71 -4.77 7.29
N PHE A 71 -12.27 -3.64 7.88
CA PHE A 71 -10.98 -3.50 8.55
C PHE A 71 -11.11 -3.34 10.07
N ILE A 72 -12.29 -3.55 10.67
CA ILE A 72 -12.51 -3.31 12.11
C ILE A 72 -11.63 -4.18 13.02
N SER A 73 -11.24 -5.38 12.54
CA SER A 73 -10.35 -6.30 13.25
C SER A 73 -8.86 -5.95 13.11
N PHE A 74 -8.52 -5.00 12.23
CA PHE A 74 -7.14 -4.57 12.02
C PHE A 74 -6.76 -3.57 13.11
N ILE A 75 -5.75 -3.93 13.91
CA ILE A 75 -5.29 -3.12 15.02
C ILE A 75 -4.08 -2.28 14.56
N PRO A 76 -4.13 -0.94 14.70
CA PRO A 76 -3.03 -0.07 14.31
C PRO A 76 -1.69 -0.51 14.93
N LEU A 77 -0.64 -0.53 14.10
CA LEU A 77 0.73 -0.93 14.45
C LEU A 77 0.89 -2.38 14.95
N LYS A 78 -0.16 -3.21 14.93
CA LYS A 78 -0.11 -4.62 15.33
C LYS A 78 -0.46 -5.58 14.21
N THR A 79 -1.45 -5.26 13.39
CA THR A 79 -1.85 -6.11 12.27
C THR A 79 -0.88 -5.91 11.12
N GLU A 80 -0.04 -6.91 10.87
CA GLU A 80 0.79 -6.98 9.67
C GLU A 80 -0.13 -7.25 8.46
N CYS A 81 0.10 -6.50 7.38
CA CYS A 81 -0.70 -6.51 6.17
C CYS A 81 0.12 -6.89 4.94
N LYS A 82 -0.56 -7.47 3.95
CA LYS A 82 -0.06 -7.61 2.58
C LYS A 82 -0.97 -6.85 1.62
N VAL A 83 -0.35 -6.26 0.61
CA VAL A 83 -1.04 -5.68 -0.55
C VAL A 83 -1.05 -6.73 -1.64
N ILE A 84 -2.23 -7.13 -2.09
CA ILE A 84 -2.42 -8.20 -3.10
C ILE A 84 -3.33 -7.69 -4.22
N ASN A 85 -3.40 -8.43 -5.34
CA ASN A 85 -4.27 -8.12 -6.48
C ASN A 85 -4.11 -6.65 -6.95
N VAL A 86 -2.87 -6.19 -7.13
CA VAL A 86 -2.59 -4.81 -7.54
C VAL A 86 -3.15 -4.54 -8.94
N VAL A 87 -4.16 -3.68 -9.01
CA VAL A 87 -4.80 -3.25 -10.27
C VAL A 87 -4.02 -2.11 -10.90
N LYS A 88 -3.52 -1.18 -10.08
CA LYS A 88 -2.76 -0.01 -10.54
C LYS A 88 -1.80 0.46 -9.46
N ALA A 89 -0.57 0.75 -9.85
CA ALA A 89 0.41 1.43 -9.00
C ALA A 89 1.11 2.52 -9.82
N SER A 90 1.03 3.77 -9.37
CA SER A 90 1.57 4.91 -10.10
C SER A 90 2.30 5.87 -9.18
N ILE A 91 3.50 6.26 -9.59
CA ILE A 91 4.28 7.32 -8.95
C ILE A 91 3.80 8.67 -9.49
N TYR A 92 3.59 9.64 -8.61
CA TYR A 92 3.10 10.98 -8.97
C TYR A 92 3.73 12.07 -8.07
N GLY A 93 3.31 13.31 -8.29
CA GLY A 93 3.84 14.51 -7.64
C GLY A 93 5.05 15.08 -8.37
N ASP A 94 5.33 16.36 -8.15
CA ASP A 94 6.38 17.10 -8.87
C ASP A 94 7.77 16.49 -8.68
N TYR A 95 7.99 15.93 -7.49
CA TYR A 95 9.23 15.24 -7.09
C TYR A 95 9.19 13.72 -7.29
N GLN A 96 8.08 13.17 -7.82
CA GLN A 96 7.89 11.72 -8.02
C GLN A 96 8.14 10.87 -6.76
N ASN A 97 7.75 11.40 -5.60
CA ASN A 97 7.94 10.78 -4.30
C ASN A 97 6.62 10.31 -3.66
N GLN A 98 5.51 10.38 -4.40
CA GLN A 98 4.22 9.91 -3.94
C GLN A 98 3.79 8.68 -4.73
N LEU A 99 3.20 7.71 -4.04
CA LEU A 99 2.78 6.45 -4.63
C LEU A 99 1.28 6.25 -4.38
N SER A 100 0.53 6.07 -5.46
CA SER A 100 -0.88 5.68 -5.41
C SER A 100 -1.00 4.22 -5.82
N ILE A 101 -1.63 3.40 -4.97
CA ILE A 101 -1.89 1.99 -5.24
C ILE A 101 -3.40 1.72 -5.16
N HIS A 102 -3.93 1.03 -6.15
CA HIS A 102 -5.25 0.42 -6.15
C HIS A 102 -5.07 -1.10 -6.10
N ALA A 103 -5.53 -1.72 -5.01
CA ALA A 103 -5.25 -3.12 -4.70
C ALA A 103 -6.15 -3.59 -3.53
N ASP A 104 -6.04 -4.85 -3.17
CA ASP A 104 -6.60 -5.38 -1.92
C ASP A 104 -5.57 -5.31 -0.79
N VAL A 105 -6.07 -5.23 0.45
CA VAL A 105 -5.25 -5.30 1.67
C VAL A 105 -5.79 -6.40 2.57
N VAL A 106 -4.92 -7.33 2.96
CA VAL A 106 -5.26 -8.47 3.83
C VAL A 106 -4.29 -8.53 5.01
N ALA A 107 -4.73 -9.02 6.17
CA ALA A 107 -3.81 -9.31 7.26
C ALA A 107 -3.01 -10.58 6.98
N VAL A 108 -1.71 -10.60 7.33
CA VAL A 108 -0.80 -11.73 7.06
C VAL A 108 -1.25 -13.02 7.75
N ASN A 109 -1.85 -12.90 8.94
CA ASN A 109 -2.31 -14.01 9.76
C ASN A 109 -3.83 -14.17 9.75
N TYR A 110 -4.53 -13.61 8.76
CA TYR A 110 -5.96 -13.84 8.63
C TYR A 110 -6.20 -15.27 8.14
N GLU A 111 -6.37 -16.20 9.07
CA GLU A 111 -7.11 -17.42 8.80
C GLU A 111 -8.56 -16.99 8.57
N GLY A 112 -8.95 -16.80 7.31
CA GLY A 112 -10.36 -16.62 6.96
C GLY A 112 -11.16 -17.77 7.54
N ASP A 113 -12.29 -17.44 8.16
CA ASP A 113 -13.26 -18.38 8.75
C ASP A 113 -13.31 -19.68 7.93
N LYS A 114 -12.76 -20.76 8.50
CA LYS A 114 -13.14 -22.10 8.09
C LYS A 114 -14.58 -22.31 8.54
N LYS A 115 -15.55 -21.95 7.69
CA LYS A 115 -16.93 -22.42 7.77
C LYS A 115 -17.45 -22.77 6.39
#